data_AF-A0A517PER2-F1
#
_entry.id   AF-A0A517PER2-F1
#
_cell.length_a   1.000
_cell.length_b   1.000
_cell.length_c   1.000
_cell.angle_alpha   90.00
_cell.angle_beta   90.00
_cell.angle_gamma   90.00
#
_symmetry.space_group_name_H-M   'P 1'
#
loop_
_entity.id
_entity.type
_entity.pdbx_description
1 polymer ?
#
loop_
_entity_poly.entity_id
_entity_poly.type
_entity_poly.pdbx_seq_one_letter_code
_entity_poly.pdbx_strand_id
1 'polypeptide(L)'
;MMDGGSLTLSWRLETLDAARVATSLRLVTDSGTRLVDDPAAIDRLLAICSGRRWKSWDTTMPGFSPRQEIILLDGDQTLKHFSLWGCALWTSDGLSKPRFTPLGAEDRQWVECLFFPVSMNAGCPEDGITP
;
A
#
# COMPACT_ATOMS: atom_id res chain seq x y z
N MET A 1 -11.59 -3.94 31.84
CA MET A 1 -10.60 -4.56 30.94
C MET A 1 -11.27 -4.70 29.59
N MET A 2 -11.03 -3.76 28.67
CA MET A 2 -11.66 -3.78 27.36
C MET A 2 -10.79 -4.57 26.38
N ASP A 3 -11.47 -5.48 25.71
CA ASP A 3 -10.98 -6.47 24.77
C ASP A 3 -10.18 -5.83 23.61
N GLY A 4 -8.85 -5.92 23.66
CA GLY A 4 -7.97 -5.49 22.58
C GLY A 4 -7.95 -6.45 21.38
N GLY A 5 -8.66 -7.59 21.45
CA GLY A 5 -8.70 -8.60 20.39
C GLY A 5 -9.68 -8.25 19.28
N SER A 6 -10.87 -7.76 19.64
CA SER A 6 -11.99 -7.48 18.74
C SER A 6 -11.67 -6.43 17.66
N LEU A 7 -10.98 -5.34 18.02
CA LEU A 7 -10.62 -4.26 17.09
C LEU A 7 -9.62 -4.69 16.00
N THR A 8 -8.86 -5.77 16.23
CA THR A 8 -7.86 -6.24 15.26
C THR A 8 -8.52 -6.96 14.08
N LEU A 9 -9.63 -7.65 14.33
CA LEU A 9 -10.39 -8.40 13.34
C LEU A 9 -11.32 -7.50 12.53
N SER A 10 -12.01 -6.54 13.17
CA SER A 10 -12.91 -5.61 12.48
C SER A 10 -12.18 -4.81 11.41
N TRP A 11 -11.02 -4.24 11.73
CA TRP A 11 -10.22 -3.48 10.77
C TRP A 11 -9.65 -4.34 9.63
N ARG A 12 -9.29 -5.60 9.90
CA ARG A 12 -8.84 -6.52 8.84
C ARG A 12 -9.98 -6.79 7.85
N LEU A 13 -11.19 -6.99 8.36
CA LEU A 13 -12.38 -7.19 7.56
C LEU A 13 -12.74 -5.92 6.77
N GLU A 14 -12.69 -4.74 7.37
CA GLU A 14 -12.94 -3.47 6.66
C GLU A 14 -11.90 -3.20 5.56
N THR A 15 -10.63 -3.54 5.80
CA THR A 15 -9.58 -3.43 4.78
C THR A 15 -9.81 -4.42 3.64
N LEU A 16 -10.27 -5.64 3.96
CA LEU A 16 -10.63 -6.66 2.99
C LEU A 16 -11.94 -6.35 2.26
N ASP A 17 -12.85 -5.58 2.84
CA ASP A 17 -14.11 -5.19 2.20
C ASP A 17 -13.88 -4.06 1.20
N ALA A 18 -13.18 -3.00 1.63
CA ALA A 18 -12.64 -1.97 0.76
C ALA A 18 -11.83 -2.56 -0.41
N ALA A 19 -11.05 -3.61 -0.15
CA ALA A 19 -10.29 -4.32 -1.16
C ALA A 19 -11.13 -4.92 -2.28
N ARG A 20 -12.35 -5.40 -1.97
CA ARG A 20 -13.19 -6.12 -2.95
C ARG A 20 -13.91 -5.21 -3.92
N VAL A 21 -14.03 -3.93 -3.58
CA VAL A 21 -14.70 -2.92 -4.39
C VAL A 21 -13.73 -1.91 -5.00
N ALA A 22 -12.44 -1.96 -4.64
CA ALA A 22 -11.44 -1.06 -5.19
C ALA A 22 -11.28 -1.24 -6.71
N THR A 23 -11.46 -0.16 -7.45
CA THR A 23 -11.29 -0.11 -8.91
C THR A 23 -9.96 0.50 -9.32
N SER A 24 -9.36 1.33 -8.45
CA SER A 24 -8.18 2.13 -8.79
C SER A 24 -7.29 2.38 -7.57
N LEU A 25 -6.00 2.60 -7.82
CA LEU A 25 -5.05 3.11 -6.84
C LEU A 25 -4.65 4.53 -7.22
N ARG A 26 -4.79 5.48 -6.30
CA ARG A 26 -4.21 6.82 -6.43
C ARG A 26 -2.92 6.88 -5.63
N LEU A 27 -1.81 7.03 -6.35
CA LEU A 27 -0.46 7.17 -5.81
C LEU A 27 -0.15 8.65 -5.68
N VAL A 28 0.10 9.13 -4.47
CA VAL A 28 0.50 10.52 -4.21
C VAL A 28 1.97 10.54 -3.80
N THR A 29 2.72 11.44 -4.42
CA THR A 29 4.12 11.71 -4.12
C THR A 29 4.35 13.22 -4.08
N ASP A 30 5.52 13.64 -3.59
CA ASP A 30 5.94 15.05 -3.69
C ASP A 30 5.93 15.58 -5.13
N SER A 31 6.20 14.71 -6.11
CA SER A 31 6.21 15.06 -7.54
C SER A 31 4.83 15.09 -8.20
N GLY A 32 3.76 14.75 -7.46
CA GLY A 32 2.40 14.77 -7.95
C GLY A 32 1.64 13.46 -7.70
N THR A 33 0.49 13.35 -8.35
CA THR A 33 -0.44 12.24 -8.19
C THR A 33 -0.56 11.44 -9.49
N ARG A 34 -0.64 10.11 -9.38
CA ARG A 34 -0.88 9.18 -10.49
C ARG A 34 -2.00 8.20 -10.15
N LEU A 35 -2.88 7.94 -11.11
CA LEU A 35 -3.88 6.88 -11.02
C LEU A 35 -3.35 5.58 -11.64
N VAL A 36 -3.69 4.45 -11.03
CA VAL A 36 -3.38 3.10 -11.52
C VAL A 36 -4.66 2.27 -11.47
N ASP A 37 -5.22 2.00 -12.63
CA ASP A 37 -6.46 1.23 -12.81
C ASP A 37 -6.16 -0.24 -13.20
N ASP A 38 -5.00 -0.75 -12.77
CA ASP A 38 -4.56 -2.10 -13.07
C ASP A 38 -5.07 -3.08 -12.00
N PRO A 39 -5.96 -4.03 -12.36
CA PRO A 39 -6.56 -4.94 -11.39
C PRO A 39 -5.53 -5.88 -10.75
N ALA A 40 -4.44 -6.22 -11.45
CA ALA A 40 -3.38 -7.06 -10.90
C ALA A 40 -2.55 -6.31 -9.84
N ALA A 41 -2.31 -5.02 -10.04
CA ALA A 41 -1.65 -4.17 -9.06
C ALA A 41 -2.51 -3.98 -7.81
N ILE A 42 -3.82 -3.80 -8.00
CA ILE A 42 -4.78 -3.75 -6.89
C ILE A 42 -4.72 -5.08 -6.13
N ASP A 43 -4.93 -6.22 -6.79
CA ASP A 43 -4.92 -7.54 -6.14
C ASP A 43 -3.61 -7.83 -5.38
N ARG A 44 -2.45 -7.48 -5.97
CA ARG A 44 -1.15 -7.67 -5.32
C ARG A 44 -1.02 -6.80 -4.06
N LEU A 45 -1.42 -5.53 -4.10
CA LEU A 45 -1.42 -4.67 -2.91
C LEU A 45 -2.33 -5.25 -1.82
N LEU A 46 -3.48 -5.80 -2.21
CA LEU A 46 -4.43 -6.41 -1.29
C LEU A 46 -3.88 -7.69 -0.65
N ALA A 47 -3.20 -8.54 -1.42
CA ALA A 47 -2.50 -9.70 -0.90
C ALA A 47 -1.45 -9.31 0.16
N ILE A 48 -0.69 -8.23 -0.09
CA ILE A 48 0.28 -7.67 0.86
C ILE A 48 -0.43 -7.20 2.15
N CYS A 49 -1.53 -6.47 2.01
CA CYS A 49 -2.27 -5.93 3.14
C CYS A 49 -2.95 -7.02 3.99
N SER A 50 -3.52 -8.05 3.35
CA SER A 50 -4.23 -9.16 3.99
C SER A 50 -3.28 -10.15 4.69
N GLY A 51 -2.17 -10.50 4.01
CA GLY A 51 -1.22 -11.50 4.49
C GLY A 51 -0.40 -11.07 5.71
N ARG A 52 -0.47 -9.79 6.10
CA ARG A 52 0.43 -9.22 7.11
C ARG A 52 -0.21 -8.98 8.48
N ARG A 53 0.64 -9.04 9.52
CA ARG A 53 0.26 -8.71 10.90
C ARG A 53 0.47 -7.22 11.15
N TRP A 54 -0.63 -6.48 11.08
CA TRP A 54 -0.67 -5.08 11.44
C TRP A 54 -0.59 -4.91 12.95
N LYS A 55 0.27 -4.00 13.39
CA LYS A 55 0.47 -3.65 14.79
C LYS A 55 -0.01 -2.22 15.02
N SER A 56 -0.66 -1.97 16.16
CA SER A 56 -0.91 -0.61 16.61
C SER A 56 0.42 0.08 16.88
N TRP A 57 0.55 1.32 16.41
CA TRP A 57 1.68 2.17 16.75
C TRP A 57 1.29 2.98 17.99
N ASP A 58 1.86 2.63 19.14
CA ASP A 58 1.50 3.21 20.45
C ASP A 58 2.33 4.46 20.82
N THR A 59 3.42 4.72 20.11
CA THR A 59 4.31 5.88 20.32
C THR A 59 3.93 7.06 19.43
N THR A 60 4.27 8.29 19.83
CA THR A 60 4.15 9.47 18.97
C THR A 60 4.91 9.20 17.67
N MET A 61 4.22 9.23 16.53
CA MET A 61 4.85 9.08 15.22
C MET A 61 5.98 10.11 15.12
N PRO A 62 7.22 9.75 14.72
CA PRO A 62 8.23 10.75 14.46
C PRO A 62 7.64 11.73 13.43
N GLY A 63 7.64 13.02 13.76
CA GLY A 63 7.04 14.07 12.93
C GLY A 63 7.70 14.14 11.57
N PHE A 64 7.22 13.33 10.63
CA PHE A 64 7.71 13.27 9.27
C PHE A 64 6.52 12.96 8.37
N SER A 65 6.24 13.91 7.47
CA SER A 65 5.19 13.75 6.47
C SER A 65 5.51 12.53 5.59
N PRO A 66 4.54 11.62 5.36
CA PRO A 66 4.73 10.54 4.39
C PRO A 66 5.04 11.18 3.04
N ARG A 67 6.14 10.77 2.41
CA ARG A 67 6.50 11.24 1.05
C ARG A 67 5.70 10.53 -0.04
N GLN A 68 5.03 9.43 0.30
CA GLN A 68 4.44 8.49 -0.63
C GLN A 68 3.18 7.87 -0.01
N GLU A 69 2.05 8.06 -0.69
CA GLU A 69 0.73 7.63 -0.24
C GLU A 69 0.05 6.79 -1.32
N ILE A 70 -0.66 5.75 -0.91
CA ILE A 70 -1.46 4.86 -1.73
C ILE A 70 -2.90 4.95 -1.23
N ILE A 71 -3.77 5.47 -2.07
CA ILE A 71 -5.19 5.62 -1.77
C ILE A 71 -5.94 4.61 -2.62
N LEU A 72 -6.68 3.70 -2.00
CA LEU A 72 -7.60 2.79 -2.69
C LEU A 72 -8.90 3.54 -2.97
N LEU A 73 -9.35 3.46 -4.21
CA LEU A 73 -10.54 4.14 -4.69
C LEU A 73 -11.55 3.15 -5.28
N ASP A 74 -12.84 3.42 -5.08
CA ASP A 74 -13.96 2.92 -5.91
C ASP A 74 -14.50 4.13 -6.68
N GLY A 75 -14.10 4.26 -7.95
CA GLY A 75 -14.33 5.49 -8.72
C GLY A 75 -13.75 6.73 -8.04
N ASP A 76 -14.61 7.66 -7.61
CA ASP A 76 -14.23 8.88 -6.89
C ASP A 76 -14.22 8.72 -5.35
N GLN A 77 -14.65 7.56 -4.83
CA GLN A 77 -14.73 7.33 -3.39
C GLN A 77 -13.41 6.79 -2.83
N THR A 78 -12.86 7.46 -1.82
CA THR A 78 -11.76 6.92 -1.03
C THR A 78 -12.24 5.80 -0.11
N LEU A 79 -11.67 4.60 -0.30
CA LEU A 79 -11.95 3.42 0.51
C LEU A 79 -10.93 3.23 1.62
N LYS A 80 -9.65 3.46 1.32
CA LYS A 80 -8.55 3.29 2.27
C LYS A 80 -7.38 4.16 1.91
N HIS A 81 -6.69 4.65 2.93
CA HIS A 81 -5.42 5.34 2.78
C HIS A 81 -4.28 4.55 3.42
N PHE A 82 -3.22 4.34 2.66
CA PHE A 82 -1.95 3.80 3.12
C PHE A 82 -0.83 4.77 2.80
N SER A 83 0.21 4.73 3.61
CA SER A 83 1.39 5.53 3.39
C SER A 83 2.61 4.63 3.51
N LEU A 84 3.59 4.85 2.64
CA LEU A 84 4.85 4.12 2.66
C LEU A 84 5.86 4.90 3.51
N TRP A 85 6.45 4.23 4.50
CA TRP A 85 7.51 4.79 5.33
C TRP A 85 8.65 3.78 5.50
N GLY A 86 9.79 4.06 4.88
CA GLY A 86 10.95 3.17 4.88
C GLY A 86 10.59 1.78 4.36
N CYS A 87 10.59 0.77 5.24
CA CYS A 87 10.24 -0.60 4.91
C CYS A 87 8.83 -0.99 5.41
N ALA A 88 7.93 -0.05 5.68
CA ALA A 88 6.63 -0.35 6.27
C ALA A 88 5.49 0.40 5.58
N LEU A 89 4.32 -0.26 5.52
CA LEU A 89 3.05 0.41 5.25
C LEU A 89 2.43 0.84 6.56
N TRP A 90 1.83 2.02 6.56
CA TRP A 90 1.03 2.50 7.66
C TRP A 90 -0.32 3.05 7.20
N THR A 91 -1.30 3.02 8.09
CA THR A 91 -2.63 3.57 7.87
C THR A 91 -3.17 4.11 9.18
N SER A 92 -3.94 5.20 9.11
CA SER A 92 -4.69 5.76 10.25
C SER A 92 -6.19 5.78 10.00
N ASP A 93 -6.63 5.26 8.84
CA ASP A 93 -7.99 5.41 8.34
C ASP A 93 -9.01 4.68 9.24
N GLY A 94 -9.98 5.43 9.76
CA GLY A 94 -11.03 4.93 10.65
C GLY A 94 -10.55 4.42 12.02
N LEU A 95 -9.28 4.65 12.38
CA LEU A 95 -8.66 4.06 13.57
C LEU A 95 -8.31 5.09 14.63
N SER A 96 -8.56 4.75 15.90
CA SER A 96 -8.14 5.58 17.05
C SER A 96 -6.61 5.64 17.23
N LYS A 97 -5.87 4.70 16.65
CA LYS A 97 -4.40 4.67 16.62
C LYS A 97 -3.92 4.24 15.23
N PRO A 98 -2.88 4.88 14.68
CA PRO A 98 -2.27 4.43 13.43
C PRO A 98 -1.79 2.98 13.58
N ARG A 99 -1.91 2.22 12.50
CA ARG A 99 -1.38 0.86 12.39
C ARG A 99 -0.28 0.81 11.36
N PHE A 100 0.65 -0.09 11.59
CA PHE A 100 1.74 -0.33 10.66
C PHE A 100 1.96 -1.82 10.44
N THR A 101 2.53 -2.15 9.29
CA THR A 101 3.11 -3.45 9.04
C THR A 101 4.44 -3.30 8.31
N PRO A 102 5.51 -4.00 8.76
CA PRO A 102 6.72 -4.09 7.95
C PRO A 102 6.40 -4.83 6.65
N LEU A 103 7.07 -4.42 5.57
CA LEU A 103 7.14 -5.07 4.28
C LEU A 103 8.40 -5.95 4.23
N GLY A 104 8.28 -7.11 3.58
CA GLY A 104 9.46 -7.90 3.19
C GLY A 104 10.17 -7.24 2.01
N ALA A 105 11.40 -7.66 1.71
CA ALA A 105 12.19 -7.04 0.63
C ALA A 105 11.48 -7.03 -0.73
N GLU A 106 10.85 -8.15 -1.10
CA GLU A 106 10.11 -8.29 -2.37
C GLU A 106 8.90 -7.33 -2.42
N ASP A 107 8.04 -7.37 -1.41
CA ASP A 107 6.86 -6.51 -1.37
C ASP A 107 7.22 -5.03 -1.27
N ARG A 108 8.29 -4.70 -0.53
CA ARG A 108 8.81 -3.35 -0.45
C ARG A 108 9.25 -2.86 -1.84
N GLN A 109 10.07 -3.65 -2.53
CA GLN A 109 10.54 -3.31 -3.87
C GLN A 109 9.36 -3.13 -4.84
N TRP A 110 8.38 -4.03 -4.77
CA TRP A 110 7.19 -3.94 -5.60
C TRP A 110 6.37 -2.67 -5.31
N VAL A 111 6.13 -2.34 -4.04
CA VAL A 111 5.42 -1.11 -3.65
C VAL A 111 6.21 0.14 -4.06
N GLU A 112 7.54 0.14 -3.90
CA GLU A 112 8.40 1.24 -4.36
C GLU A 112 8.31 1.43 -5.89
N CYS A 113 8.25 0.34 -6.66
CA CYS A 113 8.06 0.37 -8.11
C CYS A 113 6.71 0.94 -8.56
N LEU A 114 5.67 0.90 -7.71
CA LEU A 114 4.40 1.58 -8.03
C LEU A 114 4.63 3.09 -8.20
N PHE A 115 5.38 3.69 -7.26
CA PHE A 115 5.66 5.12 -7.21
C PHE A 115 6.71 5.56 -8.23
N PHE A 116 7.76 4.76 -8.34
CA PHE A 116 8.83 4.98 -9.30
C PHE A 116 8.79 3.81 -10.27
N PRO A 117 7.90 3.84 -11.29
CA PRO A 117 8.01 2.89 -12.38
C PRO A 117 9.41 3.13 -12.94
N VAL A 118 10.35 2.25 -12.61
CA VAL A 118 11.68 2.30 -13.18
C VAL A 118 11.42 2.31 -14.68
N SER A 119 11.88 3.33 -15.38
CA SER A 119 11.96 3.28 -16.83
C SER A 119 12.74 2.00 -17.13
N MET A 120 12.04 0.90 -17.41
CA MET A 120 12.61 -0.34 -17.92
C MET A 120 13.04 -0.03 -19.35
N ASN A 121 14.11 0.75 -19.44
CA ASN A 121 14.88 1.06 -20.62
C ASN A 121 16.35 0.99 -20.22
N ALA A 122 16.72 -0.13 -19.62
CA ALA A 122 18.08 -0.54 -19.34
C ALA A 122 18.15 -2.07 -19.46
N GLY A 123 18.22 -2.54 -20.71
CA GLY A 123 18.71 -3.89 -21.03
C GLY A 123 17.66 -4.99 -21.08
N CYS A 124 16.85 -5.01 -22.16
CA CYS A 124 16.71 -6.29 -22.85
C CYS A 124 18.08 -6.54 -23.50
N PRO A 125 18.86 -7.57 -23.15
CA PRO A 125 19.87 -8.03 -24.08
C PRO A 125 19.11 -8.50 -25.32
N GLU A 126 19.22 -7.76 -26.42
CA GLU A 126 19.06 -8.31 -27.75
C GLU A 126 20.20 -9.32 -27.96
N ASP A 127 20.10 -10.48 -27.32
CA ASP A 127 20.76 -11.70 -27.77
C ASP A 127 19.80 -12.23 -28.85
N GLY A 128 19.95 -11.83 -30.12
CA GLY A 128 21.08 -12.25 -30.90
C GLY A 128 20.89 -13.72 -31.25
N ILE A 129 20.22 -14.00 -32.36
CA ILE A 129 20.48 -15.12 -33.30
C ILE A 129 19.56 -14.87 -34.51
N THR A 130 20.13 -14.16 -35.49
CA THR A 130 19.86 -14.40 -36.91
C THR A 130 20.92 -15.42 -37.34
N PRO A 131 20.53 -16.59 -37.85
CA PRO A 131 20.67 -16.82 -39.28
C PRO A 131 19.36 -17.23 -39.98
#